data_AF-A0A1I1AZ44-F1
#
_entry.id   AF-A0A1I1AZ44-F1
#
_cell.length_a   1.000
_cell.length_b   1.000
_cell.length_c   1.000
_cell.angle_alpha   90.00
_cell.angle_beta   90.00
_cell.angle_gamma   90.00
#
_symmetry.space_group_name_H-M   'P 1'
#
loop_
_entity.id
_entity.type
_entity.pdbx_description
1 polymer ?
#
loop_
_entity_poly.entity_id
_entity_poly.type
_entity_poly.pdbx_seq_one_letter_code
_entity_poly.pdbx_strand_id
1 'polypeptide(L)'
;MRPLVVVPLLVCLLASGCSDDPQADYCDKVEEHQAALSDIAASEDAGALFGALDTYDDLREAAPRDIADDWAAVVDPLRELEDVLTEHGVDPSTYAADDPPADLDDGARAEIEAAARTVGSEQTVTAMAAVEQHALDVCGTPLSR
;
A
#
# COMPACT_ATOMS: atom_id res chain seq x y z
N MET A 1 5.41 -8.22 -50.50
CA MET A 1 4.21 -8.94 -50.00
C MET A 1 4.67 -9.80 -48.84
N ARG A 2 4.52 -9.31 -47.60
CA ARG A 2 4.84 -10.06 -46.36
C ARG A 2 3.53 -10.56 -45.78
N PRO A 3 3.39 -11.86 -45.44
CA PRO A 3 2.12 -12.38 -44.95
C PRO A 3 1.84 -11.87 -43.54
N LEU A 4 0.62 -11.35 -43.35
CA LEU A 4 0.01 -11.07 -42.06
C LEU A 4 -0.17 -12.40 -41.31
N VAL A 5 0.54 -12.57 -40.20
CA VAL A 5 0.26 -13.64 -39.24
C VAL A 5 -0.77 -13.08 -38.25
N VAL A 6 -2.01 -13.50 -38.42
CA VAL A 6 -3.10 -13.26 -37.46
C VAL A 6 -2.91 -14.26 -36.32
N VAL A 7 -2.42 -13.78 -35.18
CA VAL A 7 -2.39 -14.57 -33.94
C VAL A 7 -3.78 -14.51 -33.32
N PRO A 8 -4.47 -15.64 -33.08
CA PRO A 8 -5.74 -15.61 -32.38
C PRO A 8 -5.45 -15.33 -30.91
N LEU A 9 -5.93 -14.18 -30.42
CA LEU A 9 -6.04 -13.89 -28.99
C LEU A 9 -7.03 -14.91 -28.41
N LEU A 10 -6.52 -15.98 -27.81
CA LEU A 10 -7.31 -16.88 -26.99
C LEU A 10 -7.66 -16.13 -25.70
N VAL A 11 -8.86 -15.55 -25.69
CA VAL A 11 -9.52 -15.07 -24.49
C VAL A 11 -9.96 -16.32 -23.70
N CYS A 12 -9.16 -16.71 -22.71
CA CYS A 12 -9.56 -17.69 -21.70
C CYS A 12 -10.37 -16.98 -20.62
N LEU A 13 -11.64 -16.68 -20.95
CA LEU A 13 -12.65 -16.32 -19.97
C LEU A 13 -13.26 -17.61 -19.39
N LEU A 14 -13.35 -17.65 -18.06
CA LEU A 14 -14.17 -18.52 -17.21
C LEU A 14 -13.59 -19.88 -16.79
N ALA A 15 -12.87 -19.87 -15.67
CA ALA A 15 -12.90 -20.95 -14.69
C ALA A 15 -13.45 -20.40 -13.36
N SER A 16 -14.76 -20.21 -13.29
CA SER A 16 -15.47 -20.06 -12.02
C SER A 16 -15.60 -21.44 -11.36
N GLY A 17 -14.82 -21.69 -10.30
CA GLY A 17 -14.89 -22.94 -9.56
C GLY A 17 -14.00 -22.99 -8.30
N CYS A 18 -14.65 -22.80 -7.14
CA CYS A 18 -14.16 -22.90 -5.75
C CYS A 18 -13.48 -21.63 -5.21
N SER A 19 -14.04 -21.06 -4.13
CA SER A 19 -13.61 -19.85 -3.42
C SER A 19 -12.36 -20.07 -2.55
N ASP A 20 -11.30 -20.65 -3.13
CA ASP A 20 -10.06 -21.01 -2.46
C ASP A 20 -8.85 -20.60 -3.32
N ASP A 21 -9.00 -19.51 -4.08
CA ASP A 21 -7.89 -18.92 -4.84
C ASP A 21 -7.43 -17.64 -4.13
N PRO A 22 -6.34 -17.69 -3.33
CA PRO A 22 -5.83 -16.52 -2.62
C PRO A 22 -5.53 -15.34 -3.55
N GLN A 23 -5.20 -15.59 -4.81
CA GLN A 23 -4.96 -14.52 -5.77
C GLN A 23 -6.26 -13.81 -6.17
N ALA A 24 -7.35 -14.57 -6.38
CA ALA A 24 -8.64 -13.98 -6.69
C ALA A 24 -9.16 -13.13 -5.50
N ASP A 25 -9.04 -13.66 -4.28
CA ASP A 25 -9.44 -12.93 -3.07
C ASP A 25 -8.64 -11.62 -2.88
N TYR A 26 -7.33 -11.66 -3.14
CA TYR A 26 -6.48 -10.46 -3.17
C TYR A 26 -6.94 -9.45 -4.21
N CYS A 27 -7.24 -9.89 -5.43
CA CYS A 27 -7.67 -8.99 -6.49
C CYS A 27 -9.04 -8.36 -6.22
N ASP A 28 -9.97 -9.12 -5.63
CA ASP A 28 -11.25 -8.59 -5.16
C ASP A 28 -11.03 -7.50 -4.10
N LYS A 29 -10.08 -7.69 -3.18
CA LYS A 29 -9.70 -6.66 -2.19
C LYS A 29 -9.08 -5.42 -2.83
N VAL A 30 -8.20 -5.58 -3.81
CA VAL A 30 -7.65 -4.45 -4.59
C VAL A 30 -8.77 -3.64 -5.22
N GLU A 31 -9.75 -4.30 -5.84
CA GLU A 31 -10.91 -3.61 -6.45
C GLU A 31 -11.81 -2.94 -5.40
N GLU A 32 -12.06 -3.59 -4.27
CA GLU A 32 -12.85 -3.05 -3.14
C GLU A 32 -12.25 -1.74 -2.61
N HIS A 33 -10.93 -1.71 -2.42
CA HIS A 33 -10.24 -0.61 -1.77
C HIS A 33 -9.71 0.48 -2.71
N GLN A 34 -9.68 0.25 -4.03
CA GLN A 34 -9.11 1.19 -5.00
C GLN A 34 -9.65 2.61 -4.86
N ALA A 35 -10.97 2.77 -4.69
CA ALA A 35 -11.59 4.09 -4.60
C ALA A 35 -11.07 4.86 -3.39
N ALA A 36 -11.03 4.22 -2.23
CA ALA A 36 -10.52 4.82 -1.00
C ALA A 36 -9.03 5.18 -1.14
N LEU A 37 -8.21 4.27 -1.69
CA LEU A 37 -6.79 4.53 -1.92
C LEU A 37 -6.54 5.64 -2.94
N SER A 38 -7.41 5.80 -3.94
CA SER A 38 -7.35 6.93 -4.89
C SER A 38 -7.63 8.25 -4.21
N ASP A 39 -8.61 8.29 -3.30
CA ASP A 39 -8.92 9.49 -2.52
C ASP A 39 -7.75 9.87 -1.60
N ILE A 40 -7.08 8.89 -0.98
CA ILE A 40 -5.88 9.13 -0.18
C ILE A 40 -4.72 9.63 -1.03
N ALA A 41 -4.46 9.02 -2.19
CA ALA A 41 -3.39 9.44 -3.10
C ALA A 41 -3.60 10.87 -3.65
N ALA A 42 -4.86 11.29 -3.81
CA ALA A 42 -5.21 12.64 -4.23
C ALA A 42 -5.26 13.66 -3.08
N SER A 43 -5.12 13.21 -1.82
CA SER A 43 -5.20 14.07 -0.65
C SER A 43 -3.96 14.94 -0.50
N GLU A 44 -4.17 16.21 -0.11
CA GLU A 44 -3.09 17.11 0.34
C GLU A 44 -2.86 17.01 1.86
N ASP A 45 -3.68 16.24 2.58
CA ASP A 45 -3.58 16.08 4.03
C ASP A 45 -2.46 15.09 4.39
N ALA A 46 -1.44 15.56 5.11
CA ALA A 46 -0.28 14.75 5.47
C ALA A 46 -0.62 13.49 6.29
N GLY A 47 -1.70 13.54 7.08
CA GLY A 47 -2.18 12.41 7.88
C GLY A 47 -3.13 11.46 7.14
N ALA A 48 -3.50 11.74 5.88
CA ALA A 48 -4.43 10.90 5.11
C ALA A 48 -3.94 9.45 5.00
N LEU A 49 -2.62 9.26 4.89
CA LEU A 49 -1.99 7.94 4.82
C LEU A 49 -2.33 7.07 6.04
N PHE A 50 -2.36 7.65 7.25
CA PHE A 50 -2.72 6.93 8.48
C PHE A 50 -4.18 6.49 8.47
N GLY A 51 -5.06 7.26 7.83
CA GLY A 51 -6.46 6.87 7.62
C GLY A 51 -6.64 5.66 6.71
N ALA A 52 -5.61 5.26 5.95
CA ALA A 52 -5.63 4.08 5.08
C ALA A 52 -4.92 2.85 5.66
N LEU A 53 -4.35 2.90 6.88
CA LEU A 53 -3.57 1.77 7.39
C LEU A 53 -4.37 0.48 7.52
N ASP A 54 -5.64 0.57 7.92
CA ASP A 54 -6.53 -0.60 7.96
C ASP A 54 -6.77 -1.18 6.56
N THR A 55 -6.84 -0.33 5.54
CA THR A 55 -6.94 -0.77 4.14
C THR A 55 -5.66 -1.48 3.67
N TYR A 56 -4.49 -0.94 4.03
CA TYR A 56 -3.22 -1.59 3.72
C TYR A 56 -3.05 -2.92 4.47
N ASP A 57 -3.55 -3.03 5.69
CA ASP A 57 -3.57 -4.28 6.43
C ASP A 57 -4.46 -5.35 5.78
N ASP A 58 -5.67 -4.97 5.37
CA ASP A 58 -6.58 -5.88 4.67
C ASP A 58 -5.94 -6.41 3.36
N LEU A 59 -5.27 -5.54 2.61
CA LEU A 59 -4.55 -5.92 1.39
C LEU A 59 -3.34 -6.81 1.67
N ARG A 60 -2.56 -6.50 2.72
CA ARG A 60 -1.43 -7.32 3.18
C ARG A 60 -1.88 -8.71 3.61
N GLU A 61 -2.99 -8.81 4.35
CA GLU A 61 -3.51 -10.10 4.82
C GLU A 61 -4.00 -10.97 3.66
N ALA A 62 -4.63 -10.36 2.66
CA ALA A 62 -5.08 -11.06 1.47
C ALA A 62 -3.95 -11.41 0.48
N ALA A 63 -2.80 -10.74 0.57
CA ALA A 63 -1.74 -10.84 -0.42
C ALA A 63 -1.24 -12.27 -0.67
N PRO A 64 -1.06 -12.69 -1.94
CA PRO A 64 -0.41 -13.95 -2.25
C PRO A 64 1.07 -13.90 -1.83
N ARG A 65 1.66 -15.08 -1.58
CA ARG A 65 3.04 -15.22 -1.08
C ARG A 65 4.09 -14.48 -1.92
N ASP A 66 3.85 -14.35 -3.22
CA ASP A 66 4.78 -13.73 -4.16
C ASP A 66 4.92 -12.21 -3.95
N ILE A 67 3.97 -11.57 -3.26
CA ILE A 67 3.96 -10.12 -2.98
C ILE A 67 3.79 -9.79 -1.48
N ALA A 68 3.67 -10.80 -0.62
CA ALA A 68 3.46 -10.62 0.82
C ALA A 68 4.63 -9.90 1.52
N ASP A 69 5.87 -10.18 1.10
CA ASP A 69 7.07 -9.54 1.67
C ASP A 69 7.14 -8.05 1.32
N ASP A 70 6.73 -7.67 0.10
CA ASP A 70 6.65 -6.26 -0.31
C ASP A 70 5.53 -5.53 0.45
N TRP A 71 4.38 -6.17 0.67
CA TRP A 71 3.33 -5.62 1.54
C TRP A 71 3.81 -5.39 2.97
N ALA A 72 4.52 -6.34 3.56
CA ALA A 72 5.11 -6.16 4.89
C ALA A 72 6.12 -5.00 4.91
N ALA A 73 6.96 -4.89 3.89
CA ALA A 73 7.91 -3.79 3.75
C ALA A 73 7.26 -2.40 3.58
N VAL A 74 5.99 -2.33 3.19
CA VAL A 74 5.19 -1.09 3.15
C VAL A 74 4.50 -0.84 4.49
N VAL A 75 3.80 -1.85 5.01
CA VAL A 75 2.89 -1.69 6.15
C VAL A 75 3.64 -1.61 7.48
N ASP A 76 4.68 -2.42 7.68
CA ASP A 76 5.37 -2.48 8.97
C ASP A 76 6.02 -1.13 9.35
N PRO A 77 6.73 -0.42 8.45
CA PRO A 77 7.24 0.92 8.76
C PRO A 77 6.15 1.93 9.11
N LEU A 78 4.98 1.83 8.47
CA LEU A 78 3.87 2.75 8.71
C LEU A 78 3.22 2.51 10.07
N ARG A 79 3.02 1.25 10.44
CA ARG A 79 2.50 0.86 11.77
C ARG A 79 3.50 1.22 12.88
N GLU A 80 4.80 1.01 12.66
CA GLU A 80 5.83 1.46 13.60
C GLU A 80 5.78 2.99 13.82
N LEU A 81 5.63 3.77 12.75
CA LEU A 81 5.50 5.21 12.88
C LEU A 81 4.22 5.62 13.63
N GLU A 82 3.09 4.97 13.34
CA GLU A 82 1.83 5.18 14.07
C GLU A 82 1.98 4.90 15.57
N ASP A 83 2.64 3.79 15.92
CA ASP A 83 2.89 3.38 17.29
C ASP A 83 3.76 4.41 18.03
N VAL A 84 4.88 4.84 17.42
CA VAL A 84 5.77 5.85 18.00
C VAL A 84 5.05 7.20 18.18
N LEU A 85 4.25 7.63 17.20
CA LEU A 85 3.46 8.85 17.33
C LEU A 85 2.48 8.76 18.51
N THR A 86 1.77 7.63 18.61
CA THR A 86 0.80 7.38 19.68
C THR A 86 1.46 7.31 21.06
N GLU A 87 2.63 6.69 21.17
CA GLU A 87 3.42 6.63 22.40
C GLU A 87 3.76 8.02 22.94
N HIS A 88 4.08 8.96 22.04
CA HIS A 88 4.40 10.35 22.37
C HIS A 88 3.17 11.27 22.40
N GLY A 89 1.96 10.71 22.30
CA GLY A 89 0.70 11.47 22.39
C GLY A 89 0.40 12.35 21.17
N VAL A 90 1.06 12.09 20.04
CA VAL A 90 0.80 12.75 18.76
C VAL A 90 -0.28 11.97 18.02
N ASP A 91 -1.31 12.67 17.54
CA ASP A 91 -2.36 12.07 16.72
C ASP A 91 -1.84 11.83 15.29
N PRO A 92 -1.70 10.56 14.84
CA PRO A 92 -1.17 10.24 13.51
C PRO A 92 -1.99 10.85 12.37
N SER A 93 -3.31 11.02 12.55
CA SER A 93 -4.19 11.61 11.52
C SER A 93 -3.91 13.09 11.25
N THR A 94 -3.15 13.74 12.14
CA THR A 94 -2.74 15.15 12.01
C THR A 94 -1.25 15.34 11.81
N TYR A 95 -0.47 14.25 11.80
CA TYR A 95 0.97 14.32 11.72
C TYR A 95 1.44 14.74 10.32
N ALA A 96 2.36 15.71 10.27
CA ALA A 96 3.07 16.13 9.08
C ALA A 96 4.57 16.15 9.36
N ALA A 97 5.36 15.38 8.58
CA ALA A 97 6.81 15.29 8.79
C ALA A 97 7.53 16.64 8.61
N ASP A 98 7.00 17.52 7.75
CA ASP A 98 7.54 18.86 7.51
C ASP A 98 7.10 19.90 8.57
N ASP A 99 6.12 19.57 9.43
CA ASP A 99 5.61 20.42 10.51
C ASP A 99 5.34 19.60 11.79
N PRO A 100 6.38 19.05 12.44
CA PRO A 100 6.21 18.22 13.62
C PRO A 100 5.78 19.05 14.85
N PRO A 101 5.06 18.46 15.83
CA PRO A 101 4.62 19.17 17.03
C PRO A 101 5.77 19.81 17.83
N ALA A 102 5.60 21.07 18.21
CA ALA A 102 6.65 21.88 18.83
C ALA A 102 6.93 21.55 20.31
N ASP A 103 6.03 20.82 20.96
CA ASP A 103 6.07 20.45 22.38
C ASP A 103 6.74 19.10 22.66
N LEU A 104 7.21 18.41 21.62
CA LEU A 104 8.01 17.18 21.76
C LEU A 104 9.38 17.47 22.36
N ASP A 105 9.82 16.61 23.29
CA ASP A 105 11.20 16.64 23.75
C ASP A 105 12.16 16.09 22.68
N ASP A 106 13.45 16.36 22.87
CA ASP A 106 14.49 16.00 21.90
C ASP A 106 14.58 14.48 21.64
N GLY A 107 14.26 13.65 22.63
CA GLY A 107 14.27 12.20 22.50
C GLY A 107 13.10 11.73 21.65
N ALA A 108 11.88 12.16 22.01
CA ALA A 108 10.65 11.84 21.28
C ALA A 108 10.75 12.25 19.80
N ARG A 109 11.24 13.46 19.54
CA ARG A 109 11.46 13.95 18.18
C ARG A 109 12.44 13.08 17.39
N ALA A 110 13.56 12.69 17.99
CA ALA A 110 14.56 11.87 17.30
C ALA A 110 14.03 10.47 16.95
N GLU A 111 13.17 9.91 17.79
CA GLU A 111 12.53 8.61 17.57
C GLU A 111 11.50 8.67 16.43
N ILE A 112 10.61 9.66 16.45
CA ILE A 112 9.65 9.92 15.37
C ILE A 112 10.38 10.14 14.04
N GLU A 113 11.44 10.97 14.02
CA GLU A 113 12.25 11.21 12.83
C GLU A 113 12.98 9.94 12.32
N ALA A 114 13.34 9.01 13.20
CA ALA A 114 13.91 7.73 12.80
C ALA A 114 12.86 6.84 12.14
N ALA A 115 11.68 6.71 12.73
CA ALA A 115 10.57 5.93 12.17
C ALA A 115 10.10 6.52 10.81
N ALA A 116 9.93 7.84 10.73
CA ALA A 116 9.56 8.52 9.49
C ALA A 116 10.59 8.33 8.36
N ARG A 117 11.90 8.28 8.67
CA ARG A 117 12.93 7.96 7.68
C ARG A 117 12.85 6.53 7.18
N THR A 118 12.41 5.58 8.00
CA THR A 118 12.17 4.19 7.57
C THR A 118 10.99 4.12 6.61
N VAL A 119 9.91 4.85 6.89
CA VAL A 119 8.77 4.99 5.95
C VAL A 119 9.23 5.57 4.61
N GLY A 120 10.05 6.63 4.62
CA GLY A 120 10.59 7.24 3.40
C GLY A 120 11.81 6.52 2.79
N SER A 121 12.14 5.30 3.23
CA SER A 121 13.34 4.60 2.78
C SER A 121 13.21 4.09 1.34
N GLU A 122 14.34 3.87 0.67
CA GLU A 122 14.37 3.29 -0.67
C GLU A 122 13.70 1.90 -0.72
N GLN A 123 13.82 1.13 0.37
CA GLN A 123 13.17 -0.18 0.51
C GLN A 123 11.64 -0.04 0.47
N THR A 124 11.06 0.82 1.31
CA THR A 124 9.61 1.04 1.39
C THR A 124 9.07 1.56 0.05
N VAL A 125 9.77 2.52 -0.57
CA VAL A 125 9.36 3.08 -1.87
C VAL A 125 9.42 2.02 -2.98
N THR A 126 10.45 1.17 -2.99
CA THR A 126 10.59 0.08 -3.97
C THR A 126 9.50 -0.98 -3.78
N ALA A 127 9.22 -1.35 -2.53
CA ALA A 127 8.15 -2.29 -2.19
C ALA A 127 6.78 -1.73 -2.60
N MET A 128 6.51 -0.44 -2.36
CA MET A 128 5.28 0.22 -2.79
C MET A 128 5.11 0.19 -4.31
N ALA A 129 6.20 0.41 -5.06
CA ALA A 129 6.17 0.28 -6.51
C ALA A 129 5.93 -1.16 -6.97
N ALA A 130 6.46 -2.15 -6.25
CA ALA A 130 6.26 -3.57 -6.54
C ALA A 130 4.80 -3.99 -6.32
N VAL A 131 4.16 -3.58 -5.21
CA VAL A 131 2.75 -3.92 -4.94
C VAL A 131 1.80 -3.29 -5.97
N GLU A 132 2.05 -2.03 -6.37
CA GLU A 132 1.27 -1.34 -7.42
C GLU A 132 1.43 -2.07 -8.76
N GLN A 133 2.65 -2.41 -9.14
CA GLN A 133 2.91 -3.10 -10.39
C GLN A 133 2.31 -4.51 -10.40
N HIS A 134 2.37 -5.23 -9.27
CA HIS A 134 1.73 -6.53 -9.13
C HIS A 134 0.20 -6.42 -9.27
N ALA A 135 -0.42 -5.43 -8.62
CA ALA A 135 -1.87 -5.19 -8.76
C ALA A 135 -2.25 -4.93 -10.23
N LEU A 136 -1.46 -4.14 -10.96
CA LEU A 136 -1.65 -3.90 -12.38
C LEU A 136 -1.48 -5.14 -13.25
N ASP A 137 -0.39 -5.90 -13.06
CA ASP A 137 -0.04 -7.03 -13.92
C ASP A 137 -0.91 -8.27 -13.67
N VAL A 138 -1.29 -8.50 -12.40
CA VAL A 138 -1.99 -9.70 -11.97
C VAL A 138 -3.50 -9.46 -11.86
N CYS A 139 -3.91 -8.38 -11.20
CA CYS A 139 -5.32 -8.07 -11.00
C CYS A 139 -5.90 -7.20 -12.14
N GLY A 140 -5.07 -6.59 -12.97
CA GLY A 140 -5.52 -5.68 -14.04
C GLY A 140 -6.05 -4.34 -13.53
N THR A 141 -5.83 -4.05 -12.25
CA THR A 141 -6.44 -2.94 -11.51
C THR A 141 -5.34 -2.26 -10.69
N PRO A 142 -5.08 -0.95 -10.88
CA PRO A 142 -4.11 -0.24 -10.03
C PRO A 142 -4.66 -0.08 -8.61
N LEU A 143 -3.78 0.13 -7.63
CA LEU A 143 -4.20 0.40 -6.25
C LEU A 143 -4.86 1.78 -6.14
N SER A 144 -4.42 2.75 -6.95
CA SER A 144 -4.99 4.10 -7.02
C SER A 144 -5.07 4.61 -8.46
N ARG A 145 -5.99 5.54 -8.76
CA ARG A 145 -6.22 6.08 -10.12
C ARG A 145 -6.06 7.58 -10.23
#